data_AF-A0A2R6G2M9-F1
#
_entry.id   AF-A0A2R6G2M9-F1
#
_cell.length_a   1.000
_cell.length_b   1.000
_cell.length_c   1.000
_cell.angle_alpha   90.00
_cell.angle_beta   90.00
_cell.angle_gamma   90.00
#
_symmetry.space_group_name_H-M   'P 1'
#
loop_
_entity.id
_entity.type
_entity.pdbx_description
1 polymer ?
#
loop_
_entity_poly.entity_id
_entity_poly.type
_entity_poly.pdbx_seq_one_letter_code
_entity_poly.pdbx_strand_id
1 'polypeptide(L)'
;MPGTAIVAGVGPGFCESFARKLGREGHPVALFGRSVDYLEDFAAELRADGHEALAHTASTTTGSSGELDPARLEEMWCLYAYGGLLCVREALPDLREHEGTVPFFGAHPDSGDYAFKSTKDATRGLARSLAECHADEFQVSHVVVAGGLLNPDVSDGESEVEEAEYIDIEGAAETCCHLVEQEPRARSFELDLHAHGRPDVQAL
;
A
#
# COMPACT_ATOMS: atom_id res chain seq x y z
N MET A 1 -10.78 -16.34 -10.78
CA MET A 1 -12.01 -16.12 -10.00
C MET A 1 -11.72 -14.98 -9.04
N PRO A 2 -12.68 -14.12 -8.69
CA PRO A 2 -12.43 -13.09 -7.69
C PRO A 2 -12.04 -13.75 -6.35
N GLY A 3 -10.88 -13.37 -5.81
CA GLY A 3 -10.42 -13.72 -4.47
C GLY A 3 -10.75 -12.62 -3.45
N THR A 4 -10.51 -12.86 -2.16
CA THR A 4 -10.64 -11.83 -1.13
C THR A 4 -9.44 -10.88 -1.14
N ALA A 5 -9.68 -9.58 -1.06
CA ALA A 5 -8.63 -8.56 -0.95
C ALA A 5 -8.58 -7.97 0.47
N ILE A 6 -7.38 -7.80 1.00
CA ILE A 6 -7.13 -7.13 2.28
C ILE A 6 -6.28 -5.88 2.00
N VAL A 7 -6.80 -4.71 2.36
CA VAL A 7 -6.08 -3.44 2.22
C VAL A 7 -5.75 -2.93 3.62
N ALA A 8 -4.47 -2.94 3.98
CA ALA A 8 -3.98 -2.47 5.27
C ALA A 8 -3.34 -1.07 5.16
N GLY A 9 -3.79 -0.15 6.02
CA GLY A 9 -3.42 1.26 5.95
C GLY A 9 -4.38 2.11 5.11
N VAL A 10 -5.68 1.78 5.14
CA VAL A 10 -6.71 2.53 4.42
C VAL A 10 -6.88 3.92 5.03
N GLY A 11 -6.86 4.91 4.14
CA GLY A 11 -7.10 6.33 4.37
C GLY A 11 -7.40 7.01 3.04
N PRO A 12 -7.79 8.30 3.05
CA PRO A 12 -8.14 9.03 1.84
C PRO A 12 -7.04 8.99 0.78
N GLY A 13 -7.43 8.88 -0.49
CA GLY A 13 -6.51 8.88 -1.63
C GLY A 13 -6.18 7.49 -2.16
N PHE A 14 -4.89 7.15 -2.26
CA PHE A 14 -4.43 5.94 -2.96
C PHE A 14 -5.08 4.63 -2.48
N CYS A 15 -5.04 4.33 -1.18
CA CYS A 15 -5.59 3.06 -0.65
C CYS A 15 -7.11 2.97 -0.87
N GLU A 16 -7.81 4.10 -0.81
CA GLU A 16 -9.25 4.18 -1.12
C GLU A 16 -9.51 3.87 -2.60
N SER A 17 -8.79 4.54 -3.50
CA SER A 17 -8.84 4.30 -4.95
C SER A 17 -8.55 2.83 -5.29
N PHE A 18 -7.53 2.26 -4.66
CA PHE A 18 -7.14 0.86 -4.86
C PHE A 18 -8.21 -0.12 -4.36
N ALA A 19 -8.80 0.13 -3.18
CA ALA A 19 -9.92 -0.67 -2.68
C ALA A 19 -11.15 -0.60 -3.60
N ARG A 20 -11.49 0.59 -4.13
CA ARG A 20 -12.58 0.74 -5.11
C ARG A 20 -12.29 -0.06 -6.38
N LYS A 21 -11.06 -0.03 -6.88
CA LYS A 21 -10.64 -0.79 -8.06
C LYS A 21 -10.79 -2.30 -7.82
N LEU A 22 -10.30 -2.81 -6.70
CA LEU A 22 -10.44 -4.23 -6.33
C LEU A 22 -11.91 -4.65 -6.23
N GLY A 23 -12.76 -3.82 -5.64
CA GLY A 23 -14.21 -4.05 -5.60
C GLY A 23 -14.84 -4.14 -6.99
N ARG A 24 -14.44 -3.25 -7.92
CA ARG A 24 -14.90 -3.26 -9.32
C ARG A 24 -14.46 -4.51 -10.10
N GLU A 25 -13.29 -5.06 -9.78
CA GLU A 25 -12.83 -6.36 -10.31
C GLU A 25 -13.53 -7.56 -9.64
N GLY A 26 -14.44 -7.31 -8.69
CA GLY A 26 -15.29 -8.30 -8.05
C GLY A 26 -14.71 -8.93 -6.78
N HIS A 27 -13.59 -8.40 -6.27
CA HIS A 27 -13.01 -8.88 -5.01
C HIS A 27 -13.81 -8.35 -3.81
N PRO A 28 -14.24 -9.21 -2.86
CA PRO A 28 -14.62 -8.74 -1.53
C PRO A 28 -13.43 -8.06 -0.85
N VAL A 29 -13.63 -6.88 -0.26
CA VAL A 29 -12.53 -6.06 0.28
C VAL A 29 -12.64 -5.90 1.80
N ALA A 30 -11.60 -6.30 2.53
CA ALA A 30 -11.44 -5.97 3.95
C ALA A 30 -10.52 -4.75 4.11
N LEU A 31 -11.04 -3.70 4.74
CA LEU A 31 -10.39 -2.41 4.92
C LEU A 31 -9.86 -2.29 6.34
N PHE A 32 -8.54 -2.10 6.48
CA PHE A 32 -7.88 -1.91 7.77
C PHE A 32 -7.26 -0.52 7.88
N GLY A 33 -7.67 0.25 8.88
CA GLY A 33 -7.18 1.62 9.11
C GLY A 33 -7.48 2.13 10.51
N ARG A 34 -7.15 3.39 10.80
CA ARG A 34 -7.24 3.95 12.16
C ARG A 34 -8.62 4.43 12.56
N SER A 35 -9.33 5.06 11.63
CA SER A 35 -10.59 5.75 11.91
C SER A 35 -11.75 4.81 11.64
N VAL A 36 -12.43 4.34 12.70
CA VAL A 36 -13.62 3.49 12.59
C VAL A 36 -14.65 4.15 11.67
N ASP A 37 -14.97 5.41 11.96
CA ASP A 37 -16.04 6.15 11.29
C ASP A 37 -15.74 6.28 9.79
N TYR A 38 -14.52 6.69 9.43
CA TYR A 38 -14.11 6.78 8.03
C TYR A 38 -14.17 5.42 7.31
N LEU A 39 -13.71 4.34 7.96
CA LEU A 39 -13.72 3.01 7.35
C LEU A 39 -15.14 2.48 7.14
N GLU A 40 -16.03 2.70 8.11
CA GLU A 40 -17.42 2.27 8.00
C GLU A 40 -18.19 3.08 6.95
N ASP A 41 -17.96 4.40 6.88
CA ASP A 41 -18.52 5.25 5.84
C ASP A 41 -18.05 4.78 4.45
N PHE A 42 -16.74 4.58 4.29
CA PHE A 42 -16.18 4.10 3.01
C PHE A 42 -16.65 2.68 2.66
N ALA A 43 -16.74 1.76 3.64
CA ALA A 43 -17.29 0.43 3.42
C ALA A 43 -18.78 0.48 3.02
N ALA A 44 -19.57 1.39 3.59
CA ALA A 44 -20.96 1.59 3.23
C ALA A 44 -21.10 2.10 1.79
N GLU A 45 -20.22 3.00 1.35
CA GLU A 45 -20.16 3.45 -0.05
C GLU A 45 -19.86 2.30 -1.01
N LEU A 46 -18.83 1.49 -0.74
CA LEU A 46 -18.52 0.32 -1.57
C LEU A 46 -19.70 -0.65 -1.67
N ARG A 47 -20.41 -0.87 -0.56
CA ARG A 47 -21.63 -1.71 -0.53
C ARG A 47 -22.78 -1.11 -1.32
N ALA A 48 -22.95 0.22 -1.26
CA ALA A 48 -23.96 0.92 -2.05
C ALA A 48 -23.68 0.81 -3.57
N ASP A 49 -22.40 0.78 -3.94
CA ASP A 49 -21.94 0.55 -5.32
C ASP A 49 -22.04 -0.94 -5.76
N GLY A 50 -22.45 -1.84 -4.85
CA GLY A 50 -22.67 -3.26 -5.13
C GLY A 50 -21.47 -4.17 -4.85
N HIS A 51 -20.47 -3.69 -4.11
CA HIS A 51 -19.28 -4.45 -3.73
C HIS A 51 -19.39 -5.02 -2.30
N GLU A 52 -18.72 -6.13 -2.03
CA GLU A 52 -18.60 -6.65 -0.67
C GLU A 52 -17.45 -5.95 0.06
N ALA A 53 -17.73 -5.34 1.22
CA ALA A 53 -16.73 -4.63 2.01
C ALA A 53 -16.88 -4.87 3.51
N LEU A 54 -15.76 -4.94 4.23
CA LEU A 54 -15.69 -5.02 5.70
C LEU A 54 -14.72 -3.97 6.24
N ALA A 55 -15.06 -3.33 7.35
CA ALA A 55 -14.22 -2.35 8.03
C ALA A 55 -13.65 -2.93 9.32
N HIS A 56 -12.34 -2.79 9.51
CA HIS A 56 -11.63 -3.23 10.70
C HIS A 56 -10.64 -2.17 11.16
N THR A 57 -10.66 -1.86 12.46
CA THR A 57 -9.72 -0.89 13.00
C THR A 57 -8.38 -1.52 13.33
N ALA A 58 -7.32 -0.89 12.86
CA ALA A 58 -5.93 -1.20 13.18
C ALA A 58 -5.20 0.09 13.59
N SER A 59 -4.49 0.04 14.71
CA SER A 59 -3.68 1.19 15.15
C SER A 59 -2.39 1.26 14.36
N THR A 60 -2.11 2.43 13.77
CA THR A 60 -0.87 2.71 13.02
C THR A 60 -0.19 4.00 13.50
N THR A 61 -0.38 4.37 14.77
CA THR A 61 0.18 5.61 15.33
C THR A 61 1.71 5.57 15.37
N THR A 62 2.33 6.66 14.93
CA THR A 62 3.74 6.96 15.18
C THR A 62 3.79 8.34 15.85
N GLY A 63 4.42 8.44 17.02
CA GLY A 63 4.55 9.71 17.72
C GLY A 63 5.51 10.65 17.01
N SER A 64 5.40 11.97 17.24
CA SER A 64 6.50 12.89 16.94
C SER A 64 7.52 12.85 18.07
N SER A 65 8.80 12.73 17.75
CA SER A 65 9.85 12.75 18.76
C SER A 65 11.15 13.28 18.16
N GLY A 66 12.04 13.72 19.04
CA GLY A 66 13.16 14.61 18.73
C GLY A 66 14.24 14.04 17.80
N GLU A 67 15.35 14.76 17.70
CA GLU A 67 16.48 14.38 16.86
C GLU A 67 17.01 12.98 17.24
N LEU A 68 16.96 12.03 16.29
CA LEU A 68 17.43 10.65 16.42
C LEU A 68 16.80 9.84 17.58
N ASP A 69 15.49 9.96 17.78
CA ASP A 69 14.75 9.11 18.73
C ASP A 69 14.67 7.62 18.31
N PRO A 70 15.19 6.68 19.11
CA PRO A 70 15.05 5.24 18.86
C PRO A 70 13.61 4.74 18.95
N ALA A 71 12.76 5.33 19.80
CA ALA A 71 11.39 4.88 19.97
C ALA A 71 10.59 5.09 18.68
N ARG A 72 10.78 6.23 18.00
CA ARG A 72 10.23 6.46 16.67
C ARG A 72 10.64 5.42 15.63
N LEU A 73 11.92 5.06 15.60
CA LEU A 73 12.40 4.02 14.69
C LEU A 73 11.74 2.66 14.99
N GLU A 74 11.65 2.29 16.26
CA GLU A 74 11.01 1.04 16.70
C GLU A 74 9.51 1.02 16.39
N GLU A 75 8.78 2.11 16.67
CA GLU A 75 7.36 2.26 16.35
C GLU A 75 7.10 2.12 14.85
N MET A 76 7.89 2.79 14.02
CA MET A 76 7.77 2.70 12.57
C MET A 76 8.08 1.29 12.09
N TRP A 77 9.17 0.68 12.58
CA TRP A 77 9.53 -0.69 12.23
C TRP A 77 8.42 -1.68 12.60
N CYS A 78 7.83 -1.54 13.78
CA CYS A 78 6.69 -2.32 14.22
C CYS A 78 5.50 -2.17 13.27
N LEU A 79 5.26 -0.95 12.80
CA LEU A 79 4.15 -0.64 11.89
C LEU A 79 4.34 -1.27 10.50
N TYR A 80 5.42 -0.93 9.79
CA TYR A 80 5.53 -1.27 8.36
C TYR A 80 6.14 -2.66 8.12
N ALA A 81 7.21 -3.01 8.83
CA ALA A 81 7.91 -4.28 8.61
C ALA A 81 7.27 -5.41 9.43
N TYR A 82 7.20 -5.25 10.76
CA TYR A 82 6.65 -6.30 11.62
C TYR A 82 5.15 -6.51 11.37
N GLY A 83 4.37 -5.44 11.25
CA GLY A 83 2.95 -5.51 10.89
C GLY A 83 2.72 -6.23 9.55
N GLY A 84 3.53 -5.94 8.54
CA GLY A 84 3.50 -6.63 7.26
C GLY A 84 3.77 -8.14 7.39
N LEU A 85 4.78 -8.53 8.17
CA LEU A 85 5.05 -9.94 8.47
C LEU A 85 3.87 -10.62 9.16
N LEU A 86 3.24 -9.96 10.12
CA LEU A 86 2.06 -10.50 10.81
C LEU A 86 0.89 -10.72 9.86
N CYS A 87 0.64 -9.78 8.94
CA CYS A 87 -0.41 -9.90 7.93
C CYS A 87 -0.16 -11.12 7.03
N VAL A 88 1.06 -11.27 6.50
CA VAL A 88 1.42 -12.41 5.64
C VAL A 88 1.34 -13.73 6.41
N ARG A 89 1.82 -13.75 7.66
CA ARG A 89 1.77 -14.95 8.51
C ARG A 89 0.33 -15.43 8.70
N GLU A 90 -0.60 -14.51 8.93
CA GLU A 90 -2.01 -14.85 9.16
C GLU A 90 -2.69 -15.31 7.87
N ALA A 91 -2.42 -14.64 6.74
CA ALA A 91 -2.99 -14.99 5.44
C ALA A 91 -2.29 -16.18 4.75
N LEU A 92 -1.24 -16.75 5.34
CA LEU A 92 -0.37 -17.74 4.70
C LEU A 92 -1.12 -18.97 4.17
N PRO A 93 -2.11 -19.57 4.87
CA PRO A 93 -2.88 -20.69 4.34
C PRO A 93 -3.64 -20.30 3.06
N ASP A 94 -4.35 -19.17 3.08
CA ASP A 94 -5.16 -18.70 1.94
C ASP A 94 -4.28 -18.29 0.75
N LEU A 95 -3.14 -17.63 1.02
CA LEU A 95 -2.16 -17.27 -0.01
C LEU A 95 -1.64 -18.50 -0.76
N ARG A 96 -1.38 -19.59 -0.04
CA ARG A 96 -0.93 -20.87 -0.62
C ARG A 96 -2.05 -21.59 -1.37
N GLU A 97 -3.26 -21.58 -0.82
CA GLU A 97 -4.41 -22.24 -1.44
C GLU A 97 -4.80 -21.57 -2.77
N HIS A 98 -4.65 -20.26 -2.85
CA HIS A 98 -5.12 -19.46 -3.97
C HIS A 98 -4.01 -18.87 -4.85
N GLU A 99 -2.75 -19.24 -4.61
CA GLU A 99 -1.57 -18.69 -5.31
C GLU A 99 -1.57 -17.15 -5.35
N GLY A 100 -1.91 -16.54 -4.22
CA GLY A 100 -2.28 -15.13 -4.10
C GLY A 100 -1.13 -14.14 -4.38
N THR A 101 -1.43 -12.85 -4.21
CA THR A 101 -0.45 -11.76 -4.44
C THR A 101 -0.37 -10.85 -3.22
N VAL A 102 0.85 -10.56 -2.77
CA VAL A 102 1.14 -9.66 -1.65
C VAL A 102 1.98 -8.47 -2.11
N PRO A 103 1.35 -7.32 -2.41
CA PRO A 103 2.06 -6.09 -2.68
C PRO A 103 2.46 -5.38 -1.37
N PHE A 104 3.75 -5.14 -1.19
CA PHE A 104 4.30 -4.27 -0.15
C PHE A 104 4.56 -2.88 -0.70
N PHE A 105 4.28 -1.84 0.08
CA PHE A 105 4.45 -0.45 -0.36
C PHE A 105 5.67 0.21 0.31
N GLY A 106 6.66 0.51 -0.50
CA GLY A 106 7.87 1.26 -0.19
C GLY A 106 7.66 2.78 -0.22
N ALA A 107 8.76 3.52 -0.41
CA ALA A 107 8.78 4.96 -0.64
C ALA A 107 10.12 5.36 -1.29
N HIS A 108 10.18 6.52 -1.96
CA HIS A 108 11.44 7.09 -2.46
C HIS A 108 12.42 7.39 -1.31
N PRO A 109 13.75 7.31 -1.52
CA PRO A 109 14.75 7.74 -0.55
C PRO A 109 14.61 9.18 -0.06
N ASP A 110 13.98 10.06 -0.83
CA ASP A 110 13.79 11.47 -0.45
C ASP A 110 12.57 11.69 0.45
N SER A 111 11.78 10.64 0.71
CA SER A 111 10.55 10.72 1.51
C SER A 111 10.82 10.56 3.01
N GLY A 112 10.17 11.36 3.84
CA GLY A 112 10.17 11.20 5.29
C GLY A 112 11.53 11.44 5.98
N ASP A 113 11.60 11.09 7.26
CA ASP A 113 12.81 11.20 8.08
C ASP A 113 13.62 9.89 8.11
N TYR A 114 14.69 9.85 8.92
CA TYR A 114 15.57 8.68 9.05
C TYR A 114 14.80 7.40 9.46
N ALA A 115 13.80 7.53 10.34
CA ALA A 115 13.03 6.40 10.85
C ALA A 115 12.09 5.85 9.78
N PHE A 116 11.43 6.75 9.03
CA PHE A 116 10.59 6.39 7.90
C PHE A 116 11.40 5.65 6.82
N LYS A 117 12.53 6.25 6.38
CA LYS A 117 13.38 5.70 5.32
C LYS A 117 13.92 4.32 5.69
N SER A 118 14.57 4.21 6.86
CA SER A 118 15.13 2.94 7.34
C SER A 118 14.09 1.84 7.41
N THR A 119 12.85 2.19 7.77
CA THR A 119 11.78 1.23 7.91
C THR A 119 11.17 0.83 6.56
N LYS A 120 11.06 1.75 5.61
CA LYS A 120 10.62 1.43 4.24
C LYS A 120 11.63 0.51 3.56
N ASP A 121 12.93 0.70 3.79
CA ASP A 121 13.96 -0.26 3.37
C ASP A 121 13.84 -1.61 4.08
N ALA A 122 13.53 -1.64 5.38
CA ALA A 122 13.26 -2.89 6.09
C ALA A 122 12.05 -3.64 5.51
N THR A 123 11.03 -2.91 5.07
CA THR A 123 9.84 -3.47 4.41
C THR A 123 10.21 -4.09 3.05
N ARG A 124 11.06 -3.42 2.27
CA ARG A 124 11.62 -3.97 1.03
C ARG A 124 12.44 -5.24 1.28
N GLY A 125 13.27 -5.25 2.33
CA GLY A 125 14.04 -6.41 2.74
C GLY A 125 13.15 -7.61 3.10
N LEU A 126 12.08 -7.36 3.86
CA LEU A 126 11.08 -8.38 4.18
C LEU A 126 10.40 -8.92 2.92
N ALA A 127 9.95 -8.04 2.02
CA ALA A 127 9.28 -8.44 0.77
C ALA A 127 10.19 -9.34 -0.09
N ARG A 128 11.48 -9.01 -0.19
CA ARG A 128 12.48 -9.85 -0.88
C ARG A 128 12.59 -11.23 -0.25
N SER A 129 12.77 -11.29 1.07
CA SER A 129 12.89 -12.57 1.77
C SER A 129 11.63 -13.44 1.60
N LEU A 130 10.44 -12.85 1.66
CA LEU A 130 9.20 -13.57 1.43
C LEU A 130 9.08 -14.06 -0.02
N ALA A 131 9.43 -13.22 -1.00
CA ALA A 131 9.45 -13.61 -2.41
C ALA A 131 10.39 -14.79 -2.67
N GLU A 132 11.56 -14.82 -2.02
CA GLU A 132 12.52 -15.93 -2.12
C GLU A 132 12.01 -17.20 -1.42
N CYS A 133 11.48 -17.09 -0.20
CA CYS A 133 11.02 -18.25 0.57
C CYS A 133 9.73 -18.88 0.03
N HIS A 134 8.92 -18.12 -0.70
CA HIS A 134 7.58 -18.52 -1.14
C HIS A 134 7.39 -18.42 -2.66
N ALA A 135 8.47 -18.42 -3.43
CA ALA A 135 8.47 -18.20 -4.88
C ALA A 135 7.52 -19.13 -5.66
N ASP A 136 7.39 -20.38 -5.20
CA ASP A 136 6.53 -21.40 -5.82
C ASP A 136 5.12 -21.47 -5.19
N GLU A 137 4.83 -20.64 -4.19
CA GLU A 137 3.58 -20.68 -3.41
C GLU A 137 2.66 -19.49 -3.72
N PHE A 138 3.19 -18.27 -3.77
CA PHE A 138 2.42 -17.05 -4.05
C PHE A 138 3.33 -15.91 -4.53
N GLN A 139 2.75 -14.88 -5.13
CA GLN A 139 3.48 -13.70 -5.58
C GLN A 139 3.71 -12.72 -4.43
N VAL A 140 4.92 -12.19 -4.34
CA VAL A 140 5.22 -11.01 -3.52
C VAL A 140 5.80 -9.93 -4.43
N SER A 141 5.31 -8.71 -4.29
CA SER A 141 5.84 -7.55 -5.00
C SER A 141 6.12 -6.39 -4.05
N HIS A 142 6.96 -5.46 -4.48
CA HIS A 142 7.34 -4.25 -3.77
C HIS A 142 7.12 -3.03 -4.67
N VAL A 143 6.26 -2.12 -4.23
CA VAL A 143 5.86 -0.92 -4.95
C VAL A 143 6.54 0.28 -4.31
N VAL A 144 7.51 0.87 -4.99
CA VAL A 144 8.13 2.12 -4.56
C VAL A 144 7.24 3.27 -4.99
N VAL A 145 6.75 4.04 -4.02
CA VAL A 145 6.02 5.29 -4.29
C VAL A 145 7.04 6.42 -4.34
N ALA A 146 7.40 6.83 -5.55
CA ALA A 146 8.47 7.78 -5.84
C ALA A 146 7.97 9.22 -6.05
N GLY A 147 7.24 9.75 -5.06
CA GLY A 147 6.69 11.11 -5.09
C GLY A 147 5.51 11.30 -4.16
N GLY A 148 4.94 12.50 -4.16
CA GLY A 148 3.66 12.77 -3.51
C GLY A 148 2.52 12.12 -4.31
N LEU A 149 1.61 11.45 -3.62
CA LEU A 149 0.32 11.04 -4.19
C LEU A 149 -0.62 12.24 -4.17
N LEU A 150 -1.35 12.47 -5.26
CA LEU A 150 -2.36 13.52 -5.32
C LEU A 150 -3.61 13.12 -4.51
N ASN A 151 -3.49 13.13 -3.19
CA ASN A 151 -4.61 12.83 -2.30
C ASN A 151 -5.58 14.02 -2.21
N PRO A 152 -6.87 13.79 -1.86
CA PRO A 152 -7.87 14.86 -1.74
C PRO A 152 -7.43 16.03 -0.86
N ASP A 153 -6.76 15.75 0.27
CA ASP A 153 -6.25 16.77 1.19
C ASP A 153 -5.21 17.71 0.54
N VAL A 154 -4.53 17.26 -0.53
CA VAL A 154 -3.57 18.05 -1.31
C VAL A 154 -4.29 18.90 -2.35
N SER A 155 -5.25 18.31 -3.08
CA SER A 155 -6.02 19.03 -4.12
C SER A 155 -6.97 20.08 -3.54
N ASP A 156 -7.50 19.85 -2.33
CA ASP A 156 -8.46 20.74 -1.66
C ASP A 156 -7.79 21.93 -0.92
N GLY A 157 -6.47 22.06 -1.02
CA GLY A 157 -5.71 23.17 -0.45
C GLY A 157 -5.97 24.51 -1.14
N GLU A 158 -5.64 25.63 -0.45
CA GLU A 158 -5.83 26.99 -0.99
C GLU A 158 -4.79 27.38 -2.06
N SER A 159 -3.71 26.60 -2.22
CA SER A 159 -2.66 26.83 -3.20
C SER A 159 -2.89 26.09 -4.50
N GLU A 160 -2.59 26.73 -5.63
CA GLU A 160 -2.61 26.09 -6.95
C GLU A 160 -1.64 24.89 -6.97
N VAL A 161 -2.19 23.69 -7.22
CA VAL A 161 -1.43 22.44 -7.25
C VAL A 161 -0.99 22.19 -8.69
N GLU A 162 0.32 22.08 -8.91
CA GLU A 162 0.85 21.58 -10.19
C GLU A 162 0.66 20.05 -10.25
N GLU A 163 -0.52 19.59 -10.68
CA GLU A 163 -0.91 18.17 -10.68
C GLU A 163 0.13 17.24 -11.32
N ALA A 164 0.86 17.72 -12.34
CA ALA A 164 1.91 16.97 -13.04
C ALA A 164 3.09 16.57 -12.13
N GLU A 165 3.29 17.23 -10.98
CA GLU A 165 4.32 16.86 -10.01
C GLU A 165 3.91 15.68 -9.11
N TYR A 166 2.62 15.30 -9.11
CA TYR A 166 2.05 14.29 -8.24
C TYR A 166 1.68 13.02 -9.00
N ILE A 167 1.76 11.90 -8.29
CA ILE A 167 1.32 10.61 -8.80
C ILE A 167 -0.22 10.60 -8.78
N ASP A 168 -0.82 10.38 -9.94
CA ASP A 168 -2.26 10.18 -10.07
C ASP A 168 -2.70 8.90 -9.32
N ILE A 169 -3.68 9.04 -8.43
CA ILE A 169 -4.10 7.96 -7.54
C ILE A 169 -4.90 6.87 -8.26
N GLU A 170 -5.59 7.21 -9.36
CA GLU A 170 -6.31 6.21 -10.17
C GLU A 170 -5.33 5.37 -11.00
N GLY A 171 -4.37 6.01 -11.67
CA GLY A 171 -3.30 5.33 -12.41
C GLY A 171 -2.38 4.50 -11.51
N ALA A 172 -2.09 4.97 -10.29
CA ALA A 172 -1.36 4.19 -9.29
C ALA A 172 -2.17 2.94 -8.88
N ALA A 173 -3.47 3.09 -8.62
CA ALA A 173 -4.35 1.97 -8.26
C ALA A 173 -4.47 0.96 -9.41
N GLU A 174 -4.58 1.42 -10.66
CA GLU A 174 -4.59 0.57 -11.85
C GLU A 174 -3.27 -0.22 -11.98
N THR A 175 -2.13 0.44 -11.79
CA THR A 175 -0.81 -0.20 -11.82
C THR A 175 -0.67 -1.27 -10.73
N CYS A 176 -1.19 -1.01 -9.53
CA CYS A 176 -1.17 -1.99 -8.44
C CYS A 176 -2.16 -3.14 -8.65
N CYS A 177 -3.31 -2.88 -9.27
CA CYS A 177 -4.25 -3.93 -9.66
C CYS A 177 -3.63 -4.86 -10.71
N HIS A 178 -2.88 -4.28 -11.66
CA HIS A 178 -2.17 -5.08 -12.66
C HIS A 178 -1.24 -6.12 -12.03
N LEU A 179 -0.53 -5.80 -10.93
CA LEU A 179 0.30 -6.77 -10.20
C LEU A 179 -0.49 -7.99 -9.73
N VAL A 180 -1.74 -7.80 -9.30
CA VAL A 180 -2.62 -8.88 -8.84
C VAL A 180 -3.06 -9.77 -10.01
N GLU A 181 -3.15 -9.19 -11.21
CA GLU A 181 -3.65 -9.83 -12.43
C GLU A 181 -2.54 -10.44 -13.32
N GLN A 182 -1.25 -10.28 -12.94
CA GLN A 182 -0.14 -10.74 -13.76
C GLN A 182 -0.19 -12.24 -14.06
N GLU A 183 0.20 -12.60 -15.27
CA GLU A 183 0.32 -14.01 -15.68
C GLU A 183 1.38 -14.70 -14.81
N PRO A 184 1.13 -15.92 -14.28
CA PRO A 184 2.05 -16.57 -13.33
C PRO A 184 3.50 -16.74 -13.79
N ARG A 185 3.77 -16.75 -15.10
CA ARG A 185 5.11 -16.87 -15.70
C ARG A 185 5.71 -15.52 -16.11
N ALA A 186 5.02 -14.41 -15.82
CA ALA A 186 5.42 -13.05 -16.15
C ALA A 186 5.12 -12.07 -14.98
N ARG A 187 5.65 -12.40 -13.80
CA ARG A 187 5.45 -11.64 -12.56
C ARG A 187 6.57 -10.62 -12.32
N SER A 188 6.21 -9.46 -11.76
CA SER A 188 7.13 -8.39 -11.38
C SER A 188 7.35 -8.39 -9.87
N PHE A 189 8.62 -8.41 -9.46
CA PHE A 189 8.96 -8.24 -8.05
C PHE A 189 8.93 -6.77 -7.61
N GLU A 190 9.42 -5.83 -8.42
CA GLU A 190 9.54 -4.42 -8.00
C GLU A 190 9.06 -3.47 -9.11
N LEU A 191 8.41 -2.39 -8.71
CA LEU A 191 8.00 -1.29 -9.60
C LEU A 191 8.17 0.07 -8.92
N ASP A 192 8.54 1.07 -9.70
CA ASP A 192 8.71 2.45 -9.25
C ASP A 192 7.62 3.37 -9.84
N LEU A 193 6.67 3.78 -9.00
CA LEU A 193 5.61 4.73 -9.38
C LEU A 193 6.12 6.17 -9.26
N HIS A 194 6.04 6.93 -10.34
CA HIS A 194 6.45 8.33 -10.37
C HIS A 194 5.58 9.15 -11.33
N ALA A 195 5.50 10.45 -11.07
CA ALA A 195 4.80 11.40 -11.94
C ALA A 195 5.69 11.82 -13.12
N HIS A 196 5.07 12.13 -14.26
CA HIS A 196 5.77 12.67 -15.42
C HIS A 196 6.11 14.15 -15.18
N GLY A 197 7.40 14.49 -15.07
CA GLY A 197 7.84 15.88 -14.89
C GLY A 197 8.71 16.14 -13.66
N ARG A 198 8.98 15.12 -12.83
CA ARG A 198 9.92 15.19 -11.70
C ARG A 198 11.35 14.87 -12.16
N PRO A 199 12.23 15.87 -12.39
CA PRO A 199 13.59 15.63 -12.89
C PRO A 199 14.51 14.95 -11.87
N ASP A 200 14.12 14.90 -10.60
CA ASP A 200 14.85 14.33 -9.46
C ASP A 200 14.60 12.82 -9.24
N VAL A 201 13.60 12.25 -9.92
CA VAL A 201 13.24 10.81 -9.78
C VAL A 201 13.91 9.93 -10.85
N GLN A 202 14.62 10.54 -11.81
CA GLN A 202 15.42 9.81 -12.79
C GLN A 202 16.84 9.53 -12.28
N ALA A 203 16.98 8.56 -11.37
CA ALA A 203 18.10 7.62 -11.27
C ALA A 203 18.27 7.09 -9.84
N LEU A 204 18.00 5.80 -9.68
CA LEU A 204 18.80 4.90 -8.84
C LEU A 204 19.31 3.77 -9.72
#